data_AF-A0A6L3ZY20-F1
#
_entry.id   AF-A0A6L3ZY20-F1
#
_cell.length_a   1.000
_cell.length_b   1.000
_cell.length_c   1.000
_cell.angle_alpha   90.00
_cell.angle_beta   90.00
_cell.angle_gamma   90.00
#
_symmetry.space_group_name_H-M   'P 1'
#
loop_
_entity.id
_entity.type
_entity.pdbx_description
1 polymer ?
#
loop_
_entity_poly.entity_id
_entity_poly.type
_entity_poly.pdbx_seq_one_letter_code
_entity_poly.pdbx_strand_id
1 'polypeptide(L)'
;YYSPFSPISQTPLENVDPTPTIREHRLYQSSFLLRDYGWNVEELSFVGDGNLRTDIDPKRAWAEENLRQAPIELNTASREELMRVPGIGPKTVEVLLKSRQNSKLTEIHELRKLGMRAPESAAPFILLNGRRPSEQMSLW
;
A
#
# COMPACT_ATOMS: atom_id res chain seq x y z
N TYR A 1 -9.48 -16.89 -6.85
CA TYR A 1 -9.83 -17.14 -5.44
C TYR A 1 -8.64 -17.87 -4.83
N TYR A 2 -8.07 -17.31 -3.76
CA TYR A 2 -7.01 -17.97 -2.99
C TYR A 2 -7.67 -18.67 -1.80
N SER A 3 -7.18 -19.86 -1.47
CA SER A 3 -7.63 -20.64 -0.33
C SER A 3 -6.41 -21.21 0.39
N PRO A 4 -6.32 -21.08 1.72
CA PRO A 4 -5.20 -21.61 2.47
C PRO A 4 -5.32 -23.14 2.55
N PHE A 5 -4.17 -23.81 2.54
CA PHE A 5 -4.12 -25.24 2.82
C PHE A 5 -4.49 -25.50 4.27
N SER A 6 -5.36 -26.48 4.48
CA SER A 6 -5.71 -27.03 5.79
C SER A 6 -5.53 -28.54 5.75
N PRO A 7 -4.85 -29.15 6.72
CA PRO A 7 -4.69 -30.60 6.78
C PRO A 7 -6.05 -31.29 6.97
N ILE A 8 -6.22 -32.43 6.32
CA ILE A 8 -7.42 -33.27 6.41
C ILE A 8 -6.99 -34.64 6.89
N SER A 9 -7.66 -35.16 7.92
CA SER A 9 -7.39 -36.50 8.47
C SER A 9 -7.50 -37.59 7.39
N GLN A 10 -6.67 -38.62 7.49
CA GLN A 10 -6.60 -39.76 6.55
C GLN A 10 -6.16 -39.36 5.13
N THR A 11 -5.40 -38.27 5.01
CA THR A 11 -4.77 -37.87 3.74
C THR A 11 -3.25 -37.83 3.87
N PRO A 12 -2.49 -37.96 2.77
CA PRO A 12 -1.01 -37.89 2.84
C PRO A 12 -0.45 -36.59 3.43
N LEU A 13 -1.27 -35.53 3.50
CA LEU A 13 -0.88 -34.21 4.02
C LEU A 13 -1.45 -33.94 5.43
N GLU A 14 -2.02 -34.94 6.11
CA GLU A 14 -2.67 -34.75 7.42
C GLU A 14 -1.73 -34.20 8.51
N ASN A 15 -0.42 -34.45 8.39
CA ASN A 15 0.60 -34.01 9.33
C ASN A 15 1.41 -32.79 8.83
N VAL A 16 0.95 -32.14 7.75
CA VAL A 16 1.58 -30.92 7.23
C VAL A 16 0.95 -29.71 7.90
N ASP A 17 1.78 -28.73 8.27
CA ASP A 17 1.30 -27.50 8.88
C ASP A 17 0.32 -26.75 7.96
N PRO A 18 -0.77 -26.19 8.51
CA PRO A 18 -1.70 -25.38 7.73
C PRO A 18 -1.02 -24.12 7.22
N THR A 19 -1.48 -23.63 6.06
CA THR A 19 -1.02 -22.35 5.54
C THR A 19 -1.50 -21.20 6.44
N PRO A 20 -0.62 -20.28 6.86
CA PRO A 20 -1.03 -19.11 7.63
C PRO A 20 -2.07 -18.26 6.89
N THR A 21 -3.17 -17.90 7.55
CA THR A 21 -4.24 -17.07 6.96
C THR A 21 -3.75 -15.71 6.47
N ILE A 22 -2.72 -15.15 7.12
CA ILE A 22 -2.09 -13.90 6.66
C ILE A 22 -1.55 -14.00 5.24
N ARG A 23 -1.09 -15.18 4.81
CA ARG A 23 -0.62 -15.41 3.44
C ARG A 23 -1.75 -15.23 2.44
N GLU A 24 -2.93 -15.78 2.73
CA GLU A 24 -4.12 -15.61 1.90
C GLU A 24 -4.48 -14.12 1.76
N HIS A 25 -4.49 -13.38 2.88
CA HIS A 25 -4.74 -11.94 2.86
C HIS A 25 -3.74 -11.18 1.97
N ARG A 26 -2.44 -11.50 2.05
CA ARG A 26 -1.40 -10.87 1.22
C ARG A 26 -1.55 -11.19 -0.27
N LEU A 27 -1.96 -12.41 -0.60
CA LEU A 27 -2.26 -12.80 -1.98
C LEU A 27 -3.46 -12.00 -2.52
N TYR A 28 -4.53 -11.85 -1.73
CA TYR A 28 -5.65 -11.00 -2.15
C TYR A 28 -5.24 -9.55 -2.34
N GLN A 29 -4.52 -8.94 -1.38
CA GLN A 29 -4.01 -7.58 -1.49
C GLN A 29 -3.16 -7.38 -2.75
N SER A 30 -2.20 -8.28 -2.99
CA SER A 30 -1.34 -8.24 -4.18
C SER A 30 -2.16 -8.39 -5.46
N SER A 31 -3.16 -9.28 -5.47
CA SER A 31 -4.04 -9.44 -6.63
C SER A 31 -4.87 -8.19 -6.95
N PHE A 32 -5.28 -7.42 -5.94
CA PHE A 32 -5.92 -6.11 -6.16
C PHE A 32 -4.93 -5.11 -6.77
N LEU A 33 -3.67 -5.11 -6.31
CA LEU A 33 -2.65 -4.23 -6.88
C LEU A 33 -2.43 -4.50 -8.37
N LEU A 34 -2.29 -5.77 -8.74
CA LEU A 34 -2.12 -6.18 -10.13
C LEU A 34 -3.34 -5.82 -11.00
N ARG A 35 -4.56 -6.12 -10.54
CA ARG A 35 -5.77 -5.93 -11.34
C ARG A 35 -6.23 -4.47 -11.43
N ASP A 36 -6.23 -3.77 -10.29
CA ASP A 36 -6.96 -2.50 -10.14
C ASP A 36 -6.02 -1.29 -9.98
N TYR A 37 -4.73 -1.52 -9.69
CA TYR A 37 -3.74 -0.46 -9.46
C TYR A 37 -2.65 -0.41 -10.54
N GLY A 38 -2.70 -1.31 -11.52
CA GLY A 38 -1.75 -1.33 -12.64
C GLY A 38 -0.33 -1.73 -12.23
N TRP A 39 -0.20 -2.59 -11.22
CA TRP A 39 1.10 -3.11 -10.79
C TRP A 39 1.54 -4.28 -11.67
N ASN A 40 2.84 -4.44 -11.79
CA ASN A 40 3.48 -5.64 -12.32
C ASN A 40 3.95 -6.54 -11.18
N VAL A 41 4.20 -7.82 -11.49
CA VAL A 41 4.59 -8.82 -10.48
C VAL A 41 5.96 -8.49 -9.90
N GLU A 42 6.86 -7.94 -10.71
CA GLU A 42 8.22 -7.54 -10.35
C GLU A 42 8.25 -6.41 -9.30
N GLU A 43 7.12 -5.75 -9.08
CA GLU A 43 6.96 -4.68 -8.10
C GLU A 43 6.49 -5.20 -6.74
N LEU A 44 6.17 -6.49 -6.62
CA LEU A 44 5.80 -7.11 -5.36
C LEU A 44 7.06 -7.56 -4.60
N SER A 45 7.07 -7.34 -3.29
CA SER A 45 8.20 -7.77 -2.44
C SER A 45 8.09 -9.26 -2.08
N PHE A 46 9.02 -10.04 -2.63
CA PHE A 46 9.18 -11.47 -2.32
C PHE A 46 10.34 -11.71 -1.34
N VAL A 47 10.24 -12.78 -0.55
CA VAL A 47 11.36 -13.30 0.25
C VAL A 47 12.08 -14.40 -0.53
N GLY A 48 13.26 -14.83 -0.06
CA GLY A 48 14.18 -15.69 -0.83
C GLY A 48 13.65 -17.06 -1.23
N ASP A 49 12.52 -17.50 -0.69
CA ASP A 49 11.84 -18.76 -1.03
C ASP A 49 10.76 -18.58 -2.12
N GLY A 50 10.63 -17.37 -2.71
CA GLY A 50 9.63 -17.04 -3.72
C GLY A 50 8.26 -16.67 -3.17
N ASN A 51 8.08 -16.57 -1.84
CA ASN A 51 6.84 -16.17 -1.22
C ASN A 51 6.75 -14.65 -1.02
N LEU A 52 5.52 -14.11 -1.04
CA LEU A 52 5.29 -12.72 -0.63
C LEU A 52 5.63 -12.55 0.85
N ARG A 53 6.14 -11.36 1.19
CA ARG A 53 6.26 -10.92 2.59
C ARG A 53 4.90 -10.96 3.30
N THR A 54 4.86 -11.57 4.47
CA THR A 54 3.64 -11.67 5.29
C THR A 54 3.58 -10.63 6.40
N ASP A 55 4.74 -10.11 6.82
CA ASP A 55 4.91 -9.14 7.90
C ASP A 55 4.36 -7.74 7.57
N ILE A 56 4.30 -7.39 6.28
CA ILE A 56 3.93 -6.04 5.82
C ILE A 56 2.97 -6.10 4.62
N ASP A 57 2.07 -5.12 4.53
CA ASP A 57 1.22 -4.93 3.35
C ASP A 57 2.06 -4.73 2.07
N PRO A 58 1.74 -5.37 0.93
CA PRO A 58 2.58 -5.34 -0.26
C PRO A 58 2.77 -3.93 -0.84
N LYS A 59 1.75 -3.08 -0.78
CA LYS A 59 1.85 -1.70 -1.26
C LYS A 59 2.76 -0.88 -0.37
N ARG A 60 2.65 -1.09 0.94
CA ARG A 60 3.53 -0.46 1.93
C ARG A 60 4.98 -0.97 1.78
N ALA A 61 5.19 -2.27 1.62
CA ALA A 61 6.53 -2.86 1.45
C ALA A 61 7.30 -2.19 0.31
N TRP A 62 6.67 -2.07 -0.86
CA TRP A 62 7.24 -1.37 -2.00
C TRP A 62 7.51 0.10 -1.69
N ALA A 63 6.60 0.80 -1.01
CA ALA A 63 6.78 2.22 -0.67
C ALA A 63 7.94 2.44 0.32
N GLU A 64 8.16 1.53 1.26
CA GLU A 64 9.31 1.56 2.16
C GLU A 64 10.63 1.46 1.38
N GLU A 65 10.67 0.62 0.35
CA GLU A 65 11.84 0.37 -0.50
C GLU A 65 12.08 1.51 -1.52
N ASN A 66 11.01 2.10 -2.07
CA ASN A 66 11.10 3.00 -3.23
C ASN A 66 10.82 4.47 -2.91
N LEU A 67 9.95 4.78 -1.95
CA LEU A 67 9.47 6.14 -1.70
C LEU A 67 10.06 6.79 -0.45
N ARG A 68 10.61 6.01 0.48
CA ARG A 68 11.16 6.55 1.74
C ARG A 68 12.28 7.57 1.52
N GLN A 69 13.11 7.36 0.50
CA GLN A 69 14.18 8.29 0.11
C GLN A 69 13.80 9.20 -1.06
N ALA A 70 12.73 8.86 -1.79
CA ALA A 70 12.23 9.63 -2.92
C ALA A 70 10.71 9.87 -2.78
N PRO A 71 10.28 10.70 -1.82
CA PRO A 71 8.87 10.92 -1.55
C PRO A 71 8.17 11.65 -2.70
N ILE A 72 6.88 11.36 -2.89
CA ILE A 72 6.09 11.86 -4.01
C ILE A 72 5.40 13.19 -3.66
N GLU A 73 5.60 14.22 -4.48
CA GLU A 73 4.90 15.51 -4.32
C GLU A 73 3.44 15.41 -4.79
N LEU A 74 2.52 15.41 -3.82
CA LEU A 74 1.11 15.18 -4.08
C LEU A 74 0.43 16.28 -4.89
N ASN A 75 1.00 17.48 -5.05
CA ASN A 75 0.42 18.52 -5.89
C ASN A 75 0.79 18.40 -7.38
N THR A 76 1.81 17.60 -7.74
CA THR A 76 2.33 17.54 -9.11
C THR A 76 2.42 16.13 -9.69
N ALA A 77 2.53 15.11 -8.83
CA ALA A 77 2.67 13.71 -9.23
C ALA A 77 1.59 13.25 -10.21
N SER A 78 1.96 12.42 -11.16
CA SER A 78 1.05 11.74 -12.08
C SER A 78 0.06 10.83 -11.35
N ARG A 79 -1.00 10.43 -12.05
CA ARG A 79 -1.98 9.46 -11.55
C ARG A 79 -1.31 8.15 -11.11
N GLU A 80 -0.33 7.68 -11.87
CA GLU A 80 0.39 6.42 -11.63
C GLU A 80 1.26 6.50 -10.37
N GLU A 81 2.00 7.59 -10.19
CA GLU A 81 2.80 7.84 -9.00
C GLU A 81 1.93 7.93 -7.74
N LEU A 82 0.82 8.66 -7.80
CA LEU A 82 -0.14 8.74 -6.68
C LEU A 82 -0.69 7.37 -6.30
N MET A 83 -0.93 6.51 -7.30
CA MET A 83 -1.41 5.14 -7.10
C MET A 83 -0.38 4.24 -6.42
N ARG A 84 0.88 4.65 -6.24
CA ARG A 84 1.89 3.91 -5.48
C ARG A 84 1.94 4.25 -4.00
N VAL A 85 1.42 5.42 -3.61
CA VAL A 85 1.43 5.86 -2.21
C VAL A 85 0.48 4.98 -1.36
N PRO A 86 0.93 4.42 -0.24
CA PRO A 86 0.09 3.68 0.68
C PRO A 86 -1.11 4.50 1.17
N GLY A 87 -2.29 3.89 1.23
CA GLY A 87 -3.53 4.57 1.63
C GLY A 87 -4.17 5.46 0.56
N ILE A 88 -3.52 5.70 -0.59
CA ILE A 88 -4.11 6.37 -1.75
C ILE A 88 -4.62 5.32 -2.74
N GLY A 89 -5.93 5.33 -3.02
CA GLY A 89 -6.57 4.45 -4.01
C GLY A 89 -7.23 5.23 -5.15
N PRO A 90 -7.81 4.56 -6.16
CA PRO A 90 -8.34 5.20 -7.37
C PRO A 90 -9.27 6.38 -7.07
N LYS A 91 -10.23 6.18 -6.13
CA LYS A 91 -11.17 7.22 -5.73
C LYS A 91 -10.47 8.46 -5.15
N THR A 92 -9.50 8.24 -4.25
CA THR A 92 -8.71 9.33 -3.67
C THR A 92 -7.89 10.05 -4.74
N VAL A 93 -7.31 9.32 -5.70
CA VAL A 93 -6.57 9.92 -6.81
C VAL A 93 -7.46 10.83 -7.66
N GLU A 94 -8.67 10.37 -8.03
CA GLU A 94 -9.59 11.20 -8.83
C GLU A 94 -9.99 12.49 -8.09
N VAL A 95 -10.26 12.40 -6.78
CA VAL A 95 -10.60 13.58 -5.96
C VAL A 95 -9.39 14.50 -5.82
N LEU A 96 -8.20 13.96 -5.59
CA LEU A 96 -6.97 14.70 -5.44
C LEU A 96 -6.62 15.46 -6.72
N LEU A 97 -6.65 14.81 -7.89
CA LEU A 97 -6.37 15.44 -9.19
C LEU A 97 -7.31 16.60 -9.48
N LYS A 98 -8.60 16.47 -9.14
CA LYS A 98 -9.58 17.57 -9.24
C LYS A 98 -9.28 18.69 -8.26
N SER A 99 -8.92 18.36 -7.01
CA SER A 99 -8.66 19.36 -5.97
C SER A 99 -7.49 20.30 -6.29
N ARG A 100 -6.46 19.80 -6.99
CA ARG A 100 -5.28 20.56 -7.41
C ARG A 100 -5.60 21.80 -8.25
N GLN A 101 -6.77 21.83 -8.92
CA GLN A 101 -7.20 22.97 -9.73
C GLN A 101 -7.66 24.15 -8.87
N ASN A 102 -8.12 23.89 -7.65
CA ASN A 102 -8.70 24.89 -6.77
C ASN A 102 -7.75 25.31 -5.64
N SER A 103 -6.98 24.35 -5.10
CA SER A 103 -6.06 24.61 -4.00
C SER A 103 -4.88 23.64 -4.01
N LYS A 104 -3.77 24.07 -3.40
CA LYS A 104 -2.63 23.20 -3.12
C LYS A 104 -2.79 22.56 -1.75
N LEU A 105 -2.42 21.30 -1.64
CA LEU A 105 -2.29 20.59 -0.38
C LEU A 105 -1.03 21.04 0.33
N THR A 106 -1.18 21.45 1.58
CA THR A 106 -0.11 21.97 2.42
C THR A 106 0.02 21.20 3.73
N GLU A 107 -1.09 20.65 4.23
CA GLU A 107 -1.19 20.00 5.53
C GLU A 107 -1.78 18.59 5.40
N ILE A 108 -1.27 17.66 6.21
CA ILE A 108 -1.63 16.23 6.11
C ILE A 108 -3.09 15.95 6.41
N HIS A 109 -3.71 16.71 7.30
CA HIS A 109 -5.10 16.53 7.67
C HIS A 109 -6.06 16.86 6.52
N GLU A 110 -5.63 17.63 5.52
CA GLU A 110 -6.41 17.92 4.30
C GLU A 110 -6.70 16.64 3.51
N LEU A 111 -5.80 15.66 3.54
CA LEU A 111 -5.97 14.37 2.88
C LEU A 111 -7.15 13.57 3.43
N ARG A 112 -7.57 13.81 4.68
CA ARG A 112 -8.81 13.21 5.24
C ARG A 112 -10.04 13.66 4.47
N LYS A 113 -10.08 14.93 4.05
CA LYS A 113 -11.17 15.49 3.24
C LYS A 113 -11.21 14.88 1.84
N LEU A 114 -10.07 14.36 1.35
CA LEU A 114 -9.97 13.61 0.09
C LEU A 114 -10.32 12.11 0.24
N GLY A 115 -10.75 11.68 1.43
CA GLY A 115 -11.20 10.32 1.69
C GLY A 115 -10.13 9.37 2.25
N MET A 116 -8.94 9.86 2.61
CA MET A 116 -7.95 9.03 3.30
C MET A 116 -8.32 8.86 4.78
N ARG A 117 -8.46 7.61 5.23
CA ARG A 117 -8.81 7.30 6.63
C ARG A 117 -7.66 7.57 7.62
N ALA A 118 -6.43 7.30 7.22
CA ALA A 118 -5.23 7.42 8.05
C ALA A 118 -4.07 8.04 7.24
N PRO A 119 -4.15 9.34 6.90
CA PRO A 119 -3.15 10.00 6.06
C PRO A 119 -1.75 10.03 6.68
N GLU A 120 -1.64 9.93 8.00
CA GLU A 120 -0.38 9.88 8.75
C GLU A 120 0.48 8.67 8.32
N SER A 121 -0.17 7.57 7.92
CA SER A 121 0.54 6.38 7.40
C SER A 121 1.26 6.62 6.07
N ALA A 122 0.87 7.65 5.32
CA ALA A 122 1.49 8.04 4.06
C ALA A 122 2.57 9.12 4.23
N ALA A 123 2.64 9.79 5.39
CA ALA A 123 3.56 10.90 5.66
C ALA A 123 5.02 10.63 5.27
N PRO A 124 5.60 9.43 5.52
CA PRO A 124 6.99 9.15 5.17
C PRO A 124 7.27 9.09 3.66
N PHE A 125 6.23 8.97 2.83
CA PHE A 125 6.32 8.69 1.39
C PHE A 125 5.88 9.86 0.51
N ILE A 126 5.49 10.99 1.11
CA ILE A 126 4.87 12.09 0.39
C ILE A 126 5.51 13.45 0.73
N LEU A 127 5.35 14.38 -0.20
CA LEU A 127 5.54 15.80 0.02
C LEU A 127 4.22 16.54 -0.21
N LEU A 128 4.02 17.59 0.58
CA LEU A 128 2.95 18.56 0.43
C LEU A 128 3.56 19.93 0.17
N ASN A 129 3.47 20.40 -1.07
CA ASN A 129 3.98 21.70 -1.50
C ASN A 129 5.49 21.86 -1.19
N GLY A 130 6.27 20.82 -1.48
CA GLY A 130 7.72 20.75 -1.32
C GLY A 130 8.19 20.39 0.08
N ARG A 131 7.29 20.10 1.02
CA ARG A 131 7.63 19.82 2.42
C ARG A 131 7.16 18.43 2.85
N ARG A 132 7.97 17.75 3.66
CA ARG A 132 7.54 16.54 4.36
C ARG A 132 6.53 16.93 5.44
N PRO A 133 5.36 16.25 5.51
CA PRO A 133 4.46 16.44 6.63
C PRO A 133 5.13 16.07 7.95
N SER A 134 4.67 16.68 9.05
CA SER A 134 5.12 16.27 10.38
C SER A 134 4.74 14.82 10.65
N GLU A 135 5.74 13.97 10.86
CA GLU A 135 5.53 12.64 11.38
C GLU A 135 5.13 12.77 12.84
N GLN A 136 3.85 12.60 13.15
CA GLN A 136 3.43 12.48 14.53
C GLN A 136 3.90 11.11 15.01
N MET A 137 5.07 11.07 15.65
CA MET A 137 5.56 9.86 16.30
C MET A 137 4.46 9.39 17.24
N SER A 138 3.91 8.20 16.99
CA SER A 138 3.01 7.57 17.94
C SER A 138 3.78 7.38 19.24
N LEU A 139 3.44 8.17 20.25
CA LEU A 139 3.86 7.90 21.62
C LEU A 139 3.13 6.61 22.02
N TRP A 140 3.94 5.56 22.11
CA TRP A 140 3.65 4.21 22.58
C TRP A 140 2.63 4.18 23.73
#